data_AF-A0A174HY49-F1
#
_entry.id   AF-A0A174HY49-F1
#
_cell.length_a   1.000
_cell.length_b   1.000
_cell.length_c   1.000
_cell.angle_alpha   90.00
_cell.angle_beta   90.00
_cell.angle_gamma   90.00
#
_symmetry.space_group_name_H-M   'P 1'
#
loop_
_entity.id
_entity.type
_entity.pdbx_description
1 polymer ?
#
loop_
_entity_poly.entity_id
_entity_poly.type
_entity_poly.pdbx_seq_one_letter_code
_entity_poly.pdbx_strand_id
1 'polypeptide(L)'
;MVYQLESPDINTVINYCKDLCANDKIEVYDFGGKKDLVLHIYKDEDFDQKTKAYNLVTISTFRNGKAVDDTGDIHVSELDAELERINSYEDFGIL
;
A
#
# COMPACT_ATOMS: atom_id res chain seq x y z
N MET A 1 2.39 4.79 14.00
CA MET A 1 0.99 4.33 14.26
C MET A 1 0.67 3.19 13.30
N VAL A 2 -0.29 2.33 13.63
CA VAL A 2 -0.82 1.35 12.68
C VAL A 2 -2.30 1.65 12.46
N TYR A 3 -2.67 1.89 11.21
CA TYR A 3 -4.05 2.08 10.77
C TYR A 3 -4.55 0.81 10.10
N GLN A 4 -5.84 0.53 10.22
CA GLN A 4 -6.47 -0.63 9.60
C GLN A 4 -7.67 -0.17 8.76
N LEU A 5 -7.71 -0.60 7.51
CA LEU A 5 -8.80 -0.34 6.57
C LEU A 5 -9.37 -1.68 6.09
N GLU A 6 -10.69 -1.79 6.02
CA GLU A 6 -11.39 -3.00 5.58
C GLU A 6 -12.19 -2.68 4.31
N SER A 7 -11.91 -3.39 3.21
CA SER A 7 -12.53 -3.16 1.90
C SER A 7 -12.53 -1.69 1.43
N PRO A 8 -11.45 -0.89 1.59
CA PRO A 8 -11.46 0.50 1.09
C PRO A 8 -11.40 0.53 -0.44
N ASP A 9 -11.82 1.64 -1.03
CA ASP A 9 -11.46 1.97 -2.40
C ASP A 9 -10.02 2.50 -2.49
N ILE A 10 -9.46 2.49 -3.71
CA ILE A 10 -8.09 2.93 -3.98
C ILE A 10 -7.86 4.38 -3.51
N ASN A 11 -8.82 5.27 -3.78
CA ASN A 11 -8.73 6.68 -3.39
C ASN A 11 -8.62 6.87 -1.87
N THR A 12 -9.32 6.05 -1.10
CA THR A 12 -9.25 6.05 0.36
C THR A 12 -7.86 5.65 0.82
N VAL A 13 -7.29 4.59 0.26
CA VAL A 13 -5.91 4.16 0.58
C VAL A 13 -4.90 5.27 0.26
N ILE A 14 -5.00 5.91 -0.91
CA ILE A 14 -4.14 7.02 -1.33
C ILE A 14 -4.23 8.19 -0.36
N ASN A 15 -5.45 8.57 0.04
CA ASN A 15 -5.66 9.70 0.94
C ASN A 15 -5.04 9.43 2.32
N TYR A 16 -5.19 8.22 2.85
CA TYR A 16 -4.48 7.85 4.08
C TYR A 16 -2.96 7.95 3.91
N CYS A 17 -2.39 7.44 2.80
CA CYS A 17 -0.94 7.49 2.55
C CYS A 17 -0.39 8.91 2.47
N LYS A 18 -1.18 9.90 2.01
CA LYS A 18 -0.79 11.32 1.97
C LYS A 18 -0.67 11.95 3.36
N ASP A 19 -1.40 11.43 4.34
CA ASP A 19 -1.50 11.97 5.70
C ASP A 19 -0.62 11.23 6.71
N LEU A 20 0.04 10.14 6.32
CA LEU A 20 0.95 9.37 7.19
C LEU A 20 2.16 10.20 7.64
N CYS A 21 2.54 10.00 8.90
CA CYS A 21 3.83 10.43 9.44
C CYS A 21 4.89 9.34 9.23
N ALA A 22 6.16 9.70 9.37
CA ALA A 22 7.27 8.74 9.34
C ALA A 22 7.01 7.57 10.29
N ASN A 23 7.35 6.35 9.85
CA ASN A 23 7.11 5.08 10.57
C ASN A 23 5.64 4.68 10.77
N ASP A 24 4.67 5.44 10.24
CA ASP A 24 3.29 4.98 10.21
C ASP A 24 3.09 3.83 9.22
N LYS A 25 2.08 3.02 9.50
CA LYS A 25 1.76 1.79 8.76
C LYS A 25 0.27 1.71 8.51
N ILE A 26 -0.12 1.11 7.40
CA ILE A 26 -1.51 0.78 7.09
C ILE A 26 -1.58 -0.71 6.76
N GLU A 27 -2.53 -1.40 7.38
CA GLU A 27 -2.97 -2.73 6.93
C GLU A 27 -4.30 -2.57 6.21
N VAL A 28 -4.36 -2.98 4.96
CA VAL A 28 -5.57 -2.95 4.13
C VAL A 28 -6.05 -4.36 3.90
N TYR A 29 -7.21 -4.71 4.45
CA TYR A 29 -7.84 -6.00 4.31
C TYR A 29 -8.86 -5.99 3.18
N ASP A 30 -9.12 -7.18 2.62
CA ASP A 30 -10.10 -7.40 1.53
C ASP A 30 -9.84 -6.54 0.29
N PHE A 31 -8.55 -6.35 -0.06
CA PHE A 31 -8.15 -5.59 -1.24
C PHE A 31 -8.20 -6.44 -2.51
N GLY A 32 -8.26 -5.77 -3.67
CA GLY A 32 -8.30 -6.41 -4.99
C GLY A 32 -9.70 -6.77 -5.46
N GLY A 33 -9.86 -7.01 -6.77
CA GLY A 33 -11.16 -7.39 -7.34
C GLY A 33 -11.77 -8.66 -6.73
N LYS A 34 -10.91 -9.61 -6.30
CA LYS A 34 -11.32 -10.84 -5.60
C LYS A 34 -11.45 -10.68 -4.07
N LYS A 35 -11.03 -9.54 -3.51
CA LYS A 35 -11.00 -9.25 -2.06
C LYS A 35 -10.25 -10.29 -1.24
N ASP A 36 -9.18 -10.84 -1.81
CA ASP A 36 -8.39 -11.92 -1.20
C ASP A 36 -6.96 -11.47 -0.85
N LEU A 37 -6.70 -10.16 -0.95
CA LEU A 37 -5.41 -9.55 -0.68
C LEU A 37 -5.43 -8.77 0.63
N VAL A 38 -4.30 -8.82 1.32
CA VAL A 38 -3.97 -7.93 2.42
C VAL A 38 -2.74 -7.12 2.03
N LEU A 39 -2.83 -5.80 2.05
CA LEU A 39 -1.71 -4.91 1.81
C LEU A 39 -1.13 -4.42 3.12
N HIS A 40 0.18 -4.47 3.24
CA HIS A 40 0.91 -3.83 4.33
C HIS A 40 1.70 -2.66 3.73
N ILE A 41 1.28 -1.45 4.06
CA ILE A 41 1.87 -0.21 3.55
C ILE A 41 2.71 0.43 4.66
N TYR A 42 3.97 0.73 4.37
CA TYR A 42 4.88 1.32 5.35
C TYR A 42 5.34 2.70 4.86
N LYS A 43 5.19 3.71 5.73
CA LYS A 43 5.74 5.04 5.48
C LYS A 43 7.23 5.04 5.77
N ASP A 44 7.99 5.63 4.85
CA ASP A 44 9.43 5.82 5.00
C ASP A 44 9.77 6.49 6.36
N GLU A 45 10.77 5.96 7.04
CA GLU A 45 11.19 6.41 8.37
C GLU A 45 11.89 7.78 8.34
N ASP A 46 12.47 8.15 7.20
CA ASP A 46 13.13 9.43 6.95
C ASP A 46 12.16 10.50 6.41
N PHE A 47 10.85 10.19 6.32
CA PHE A 47 9.86 11.14 5.83
C PHE A 47 9.80 12.40 6.70
N ASP A 48 10.14 13.54 6.10
CA ASP A 48 10.02 14.85 6.75
C ASP A 48 8.73 15.55 6.30
N GLN A 49 7.80 15.73 7.23
CA GLN A 49 6.48 16.28 6.93
C GLN A 49 6.52 17.73 6.41
N LYS A 50 7.56 18.50 6.73
CA LYS A 50 7.69 19.91 6.39
C LYS A 50 8.23 20.11 4.98
N THR A 51 9.28 19.40 4.62
CA THR A 51 9.97 19.47 3.33
C THR A 51 9.40 18.50 2.31
N LYS A 52 8.65 17.49 2.78
CA LYS A 52 8.16 16.35 1.98
C LYS A 52 9.30 15.51 1.38
N ALA A 53 10.52 15.62 1.92
CA ALA A 53 11.61 14.71 1.58
C ALA A 53 11.24 13.28 1.98
N TYR A 54 11.67 12.30 1.17
CA TYR A 54 11.37 10.88 1.37
C TYR A 54 9.87 10.61 1.53
N ASN A 55 9.03 11.27 0.71
CA ASN A 55 7.60 11.00 0.67
C ASN A 55 7.30 9.67 -0.06
N LEU A 56 7.92 8.60 0.43
CA LEU A 56 7.89 7.26 -0.12
C LEU A 56 7.04 6.36 0.78
N VAL A 57 6.52 5.29 0.19
CA VAL A 57 5.93 4.16 0.91
C VAL A 57 6.36 2.86 0.24
N THR A 58 6.37 1.76 0.98
CA THR A 58 6.46 0.41 0.42
C THR A 58 5.13 -0.31 0.59
N ILE A 59 4.81 -1.24 -0.32
CA ILE A 59 3.62 -2.09 -0.23
C ILE A 59 4.06 -3.55 -0.33
N SER A 60 3.90 -4.30 0.76
CA SER A 60 4.01 -5.75 0.75
C SER A 60 2.61 -6.37 0.66
N THR A 61 2.37 -7.19 -0.37
CA THR A 61 1.06 -7.79 -0.64
C THR A 61 1.03 -9.25 -0.24
N PHE A 62 -0.01 -9.64 0.49
CA PHE A 62 -0.22 -11.00 0.96
C PHE A 62 -1.53 -11.57 0.44
N ARG A 63 -1.52 -12.87 0.09
CA ARG A 63 -2.71 -13.67 -0.20
C ARG A 63 -2.69 -14.92 0.67
N ASN A 64 -3.74 -15.16 1.44
CA ASN A 64 -3.81 -16.30 2.38
C ASN A 64 -2.58 -16.39 3.30
N GLY A 65 -2.10 -15.25 3.79
CA GLY A 65 -0.94 -15.14 4.68
C GLY A 65 0.43 -15.36 4.02
N LYS A 66 0.51 -15.52 2.70
CA LYS A 66 1.77 -15.64 1.96
C LYS A 66 2.05 -14.37 1.18
N ALA A 67 3.30 -13.90 1.21
CA ALA A 67 3.73 -12.78 0.38
C ALA A 67 3.65 -13.18 -1.11
N VAL A 68 3.08 -12.31 -1.93
CA VAL A 68 2.88 -12.53 -3.37
C VAL A 68 3.39 -11.38 -4.25
N ASP A 69 3.60 -10.19 -3.67
CA ASP A 69 4.17 -9.03 -4.34
C ASP A 69 4.83 -8.09 -3.33
N ASP A 70 5.85 -7.35 -3.76
CA ASP A 70 6.48 -6.27 -3.01
C ASP A 70 6.97 -5.19 -3.98
N THR A 71 6.63 -3.94 -3.70
CA THR A 71 6.88 -2.84 -4.63
C THR A 71 8.24 -2.18 -4.47
N GLY A 72 8.95 -2.43 -3.37
CA GLY A 72 10.00 -1.50 -2.91
C GLY A 72 9.45 -0.08 -2.69
N ASP A 73 10.33 0.92 -2.75
CA ASP A 73 9.98 2.32 -2.51
C ASP A 73 9.20 2.92 -3.67
N ILE A 74 7.99 3.39 -3.37
CA ILE A 74 7.13 4.13 -4.31
C ILE A 74 6.93 5.54 -3.76
N HIS A 75 7.11 6.55 -4.60
CA HIS A 75 6.72 7.91 -4.22
C HIS A 75 5.19 8.02 -4.15
N VAL A 76 4.64 8.67 -3.12
CA VAL A 76 3.17 8.73 -2.88
C VAL A 76 2.37 9.31 -4.07
N SER A 77 3.00 10.07 -4.97
CA SER A 77 2.35 10.54 -6.21
C SER A 77 2.13 9.47 -7.28
N GLU A 78 2.84 8.35 -7.20
CA GLU A 78 2.80 7.24 -8.16
C GLU A 78 1.94 6.07 -7.66
N LEU A 79 1.40 6.20 -6.44
CA LEU A 79 0.66 5.14 -5.73
C LEU A 79 -0.58 4.65 -6.48
N ASP A 80 -1.22 5.54 -7.25
CA ASP A 80 -2.45 5.24 -7.99
C ASP A 80 -2.24 4.09 -8.99
N ALA A 81 -1.17 4.18 -9.79
CA ALA A 81 -0.85 3.16 -10.79
C ALA A 81 -0.50 1.80 -10.15
N GLU A 82 0.22 1.82 -9.03
CA GLU A 82 0.61 0.59 -8.31
C GLU A 82 -0.59 -0.07 -7.61
N LEU A 83 -1.47 0.72 -7.00
CA LEU A 83 -2.69 0.19 -6.38
C LEU A 83 -3.65 -0.38 -7.43
N GLU A 84 -3.80 0.25 -8.59
CA GLU A 84 -4.58 -0.30 -9.70
C GLU A 84 -3.97 -1.61 -10.24
N ARG A 85 -2.64 -1.67 -10.39
CA ARG A 85 -1.92 -2.88 -10.80
C ARG A 85 -2.21 -4.04 -9.83
N ILE A 86 -2.07 -3.80 -8.53
CA ILE A 86 -2.34 -4.80 -7.49
C ILE A 86 -3.83 -5.16 -7.45
N ASN A 87 -4.72 -4.18 -7.61
CA ASN A 87 -6.17 -4.40 -7.58
C ASN A 87 -6.64 -5.32 -8.72
N SER A 88 -5.93 -5.32 -9.84
CA SER A 88 -6.18 -6.16 -11.02
C SER A 88 -5.69 -7.61 -10.91
N TYR A 89 -5.09 -8.01 -9.78
CA TYR A 89 -4.55 -9.37 -9.62
C TYR A 89 -5.63 -10.46 -9.57
N GLU A 90 -5.92 -11.04 -10.72
CA GLU A 90 -6.81 -12.19 -10.83
C GLU A 90 -6.08 -13.48 -10.47
N ASP A 91 -5.02 -13.86 -11.18
CA ASP A 91 -4.20 -15.04 -10.89
C ASP A 91 -2.72 -14.68 -11.04
N PHE A 92 -1.93 -14.82 -9.96
CA PHE A 92 -0.47 -14.70 -10.00
C PHE A 92 0.09 -15.91 -10.75
N GLY A 93 -0.05 -15.91 -12.08
CA GLY A 93 0.70 -16.82 -12.92
C GLY A 93 2.18 -16.59 -12.66
N ILE A 94 2.88 -17.60 -12.16
CA ILE A 94 4.34 -17.59 -12.02
C ILE A 94 4.90 -17.19 -13.39
N LEU A 95 5.54 -16.02 -13.45
CA LEU A 95 6.28 -15.57 -14.63
C LEU A 95 7.62 -16.33 -14.70
#